data_AF-A0A9X4EM94-F1
#
_entry.id   AF-A0A9X4EM94-F1
#
_cell.length_a   1.000
_cell.length_b   1.000
_cell.length_c   1.000
_cell.angle_alpha   90.00
_cell.angle_beta   90.00
_cell.angle_gamma   90.00
#
_symmetry.space_group_name_H-M   'P 1'
#
loop_
_entity.id
_entity.type
_entity.pdbx_description
1 polymer ?
#
loop_
_entity_poly.entity_id
_entity_poly.type
_entity_poly.pdbx_seq_one_letter_code
_entity_poly.pdbx_strand_id
1 'polypeptide(L)'
;MNKKNILITILIGFAIGVFILQPLGITIFTFSSQNYEINWWQYLINNFIEILNINGSQIFENILFGLLGASVALIYFVGMKSK
;
A
#
# COMPACT_ATOMS: atom_id res chain seq x y z
N MET A 1 -1.23 -9.22 24.83
CA MET A 1 -0.30 -8.96 23.69
C MET A 1 0.58 -7.78 24.03
N ASN A 2 1.86 -7.77 23.63
CA ASN A 2 2.73 -6.61 23.84
C ASN A 2 2.23 -5.45 22.95
N LYS A 3 1.78 -4.35 23.57
CA LYS A 3 1.24 -3.17 22.88
C LYS A 3 2.25 -2.59 21.88
N LYS A 4 3.55 -2.66 22.19
CA LYS A 4 4.63 -2.22 21.29
C LYS A 4 4.64 -3.02 19.99
N ASN A 5 4.49 -4.34 20.07
CA ASN A 5 4.52 -5.21 18.89
C ASN A 5 3.30 -4.98 18.01
N ILE A 6 2.12 -4.76 18.61
CA ILE A 6 0.90 -4.41 17.86
C ILE A 6 1.11 -3.11 17.07
N LEU A 7 1.62 -2.07 17.73
CA LEU A 7 1.85 -0.78 17.09
C LEU A 7 2.85 -0.91 15.92
N ILE A 8 3.94 -1.64 16.12
CA ILE A 8 4.92 -1.91 15.06
C ILE A 8 4.26 -2.65 13.89
N THR A 9 3.45 -3.68 14.15
CA THR A 9 2.72 -4.40 13.11
C THR A 9 1.78 -3.48 12.31
N ILE A 10 1.05 -2.59 13.00
CA ILE A 10 0.17 -1.61 12.35
C ILE A 10 0.97 -0.69 11.45
N LEU A 11 2.09 -0.12 11.95
CA LEU A 11 2.92 0.82 11.19
C LEU A 11 3.55 0.15 9.96
N ILE A 12 4.05 -1.08 10.10
CA ILE A 12 4.61 -1.84 8.97
C ILE A 12 3.52 -2.16 7.95
N GLY A 13 2.36 -2.66 8.40
CA GLY A 13 1.24 -2.96 7.52
C GLY A 13 0.76 -1.71 6.77
N PHE A 14 0.68 -0.57 7.48
CA PHE A 14 0.32 0.70 6.88
C PHE A 14 1.32 1.12 5.79
N ALA A 15 2.62 1.06 6.09
CA ALA A 15 3.66 1.38 5.13
C ALA A 15 3.62 0.47 3.89
N ILE A 16 3.42 -0.84 4.07
CA ILE A 16 3.26 -1.79 2.96
C ILE A 16 2.01 -1.46 2.13
N GLY A 17 0.91 -1.11 2.78
CA GLY A 17 -0.31 -0.68 2.10
C GLY A 17 -0.08 0.50 1.16
N VAL A 18 0.55 1.56 1.67
CA VAL A 18 0.79 2.79 0.91
C VAL A 18 1.91 2.64 -0.12
N PHE A 19 3.04 2.06 0.25
CA PHE A 19 4.24 2.09 -0.61
C PHE A 19 4.40 0.87 -1.50
N ILE A 20 3.61 -0.19 -1.29
CA ILE A 20 3.68 -1.41 -2.11
C ILE A 20 2.33 -1.69 -2.77
N LEU A 21 1.26 -1.86 -1.98
CA LEU A 21 -0.03 -2.26 -2.55
C LEU A 21 -0.64 -1.19 -3.46
N GLN A 22 -0.62 0.07 -3.03
CA GLN A 22 -1.19 1.17 -3.82
C GLN A 22 -0.48 1.39 -5.17
N PRO A 23 0.86 1.57 -5.25
CA PRO A 23 1.52 1.79 -6.54
C PRO A 23 1.38 0.58 -7.46
N LEU A 24 1.42 -0.64 -6.93
CA LEU A 24 1.18 -1.85 -7.72
C LEU A 24 -0.26 -1.88 -8.26
N GLY A 25 -1.25 -1.57 -7.42
CA GLY A 25 -2.66 -1.54 -7.81
C GLY A 25 -2.92 -0.53 -8.93
N ILE A 26 -2.43 0.70 -8.77
CA ILE A 26 -2.55 1.75 -9.79
C ILE A 26 -1.83 1.34 -11.07
N THR A 27 -0.63 0.77 -10.96
CA THR A 27 0.15 0.33 -12.12
C THR A 27 -0.56 -0.75 -12.92
N ILE A 28 -1.12 -1.76 -12.25
CA ILE A 28 -1.86 -2.84 -12.92
C ILE A 28 -3.07 -2.26 -13.67
N PHE A 29 -3.82 -1.35 -13.04
CA PHE A 29 -4.99 -0.73 -13.64
C PHE A 29 -4.62 0.15 -14.84
N THR A 30 -3.64 1.05 -14.65
CA THR A 30 -3.22 2.02 -15.68
C THR A 30 -2.52 1.34 -16.86
N PHE A 31 -1.66 0.36 -16.62
CA PHE A 31 -0.94 -0.37 -17.67
C PHE A 31 -1.89 -1.06 -18.65
N SER A 32 -3.00 -1.64 -18.13
CA SER A 32 -4.03 -2.25 -18.99
C SER A 32 -4.84 -1.22 -19.77
N SER A 33 -5.10 -0.05 -19.17
CA SER A 33 -5.95 0.99 -19.76
C SER A 33 -5.25 1.85 -20.83
N GLN A 34 -3.91 1.96 -20.75
CA GLN A 34 -3.12 2.83 -21.63
C GLN A 34 -2.43 2.06 -22.77
N ASN A 35 -2.98 0.92 -23.19
CA ASN A 35 -2.50 0.13 -24.34
C ASN A 35 -0.97 -0.11 -24.37
N TYR A 36 -0.34 -0.22 -23.20
CA TYR A 36 1.10 -0.46 -23.09
C TYR A 36 1.99 0.63 -23.71
N GLU A 37 1.55 1.90 -23.68
CA GLU A 37 2.29 3.05 -24.24
C GLU A 37 3.73 3.19 -23.72
N ILE A 38 3.96 2.87 -22.44
CA ILE A 38 5.30 2.78 -21.85
C ILE A 38 5.50 1.45 -21.12
N ASN A 39 6.75 1.12 -20.81
CA ASN A 39 7.11 -0.07 -20.05
C ASN A 39 6.44 -0.07 -18.66
N TRP A 40 5.94 -1.24 -18.25
CA TRP A 40 5.38 -1.51 -16.92
C TRP A 40 6.21 -0.95 -15.75
N TRP A 41 7.54 -1.11 -15.77
CA TRP A 41 8.42 -0.58 -14.74
C TRP A 41 8.39 0.94 -14.65
N GLN A 42 8.21 1.60 -15.78
CA GLN A 42 8.15 3.06 -15.83
C GLN A 42 6.82 3.58 -15.28
N TYR A 43 5.70 2.88 -15.55
CA TYR A 43 4.44 3.14 -14.86
C TYR A 43 4.57 2.99 -13.34
N LEU A 44 5.21 1.91 -12.88
CA LEU A 44 5.39 1.68 -11.45
C LEU A 44 6.15 2.82 -10.77
N ILE A 45 7.25 3.28 -11.37
CA ILE A 45 8.04 4.40 -10.86
C ILE A 45 7.22 5.69 -10.87
N ASN A 46 6.50 5.98 -11.96
CA ASN A 46 5.68 7.19 -12.06
C ASN A 46 4.58 7.23 -10.98
N ASN A 47 3.85 6.12 -10.82
CA ASN A 47 2.79 6.00 -9.82
C ASN A 47 3.37 6.07 -8.39
N PHE A 48 4.58 5.55 -8.17
CA PHE A 48 5.25 5.67 -6.89
C PHE A 48 5.61 7.13 -6.57
N ILE A 49 6.12 7.88 -7.56
CA ILE A 49 6.41 9.31 -7.40
C ILE A 49 5.13 10.11 -7.14
N GLU A 50 4.03 9.76 -7.81
CA GLU A 50 2.73 10.40 -7.60
C GLU A 50 2.21 10.20 -6.17
N ILE A 51 2.35 8.99 -5.61
CA ILE A 51 1.98 8.71 -4.21
C ILE A 51 2.77 9.55 -3.21
N LEU A 52 4.05 9.82 -3.52
CA LEU A 52 4.90 10.70 -2.73
C LEU A 52 4.54 12.18 -2.89
N ASN A 53 3.90 12.55 -3.99
CA ASN A 53 3.41 13.90 -4.22
C ASN A 53 2.04 14.06 -3.54
N ILE A 54 2.08 14.29 -2.22
CA ILE A 54 0.93 14.37 -1.30
C ILE A 54 -0.02 15.51 -1.73
N ASN A 55 -0.87 15.23 -2.71
CA ASN A 55 -1.99 16.06 -3.12
C ASN A 55 -3.27 15.66 -2.35
N GLY A 56 -4.32 16.49 -2.40
CA GLY A 56 -5.51 16.29 -1.57
C GLY A 56 -6.21 14.93 -1.76
N SER A 57 -6.38 14.46 -2.98
CA SER A 57 -6.96 13.14 -3.28
C SER A 57 -6.03 11.99 -2.88
N GLN A 58 -4.72 12.17 -3.07
CA GLN A 58 -3.69 11.20 -2.73
C GLN A 58 -3.65 10.90 -1.22
N ILE A 59 -3.87 11.91 -0.37
CA ILE A 59 -3.92 11.73 1.09
C ILE A 59 -5.00 10.72 1.47
N PHE A 60 -6.19 10.86 0.90
CA PHE A 60 -7.32 10.00 1.22
C PHE A 60 -7.04 8.55 0.79
N GLU A 61 -6.55 8.35 -0.43
CA GLU A 61 -6.20 7.02 -0.93
C GLU A 61 -5.07 6.37 -0.13
N ASN A 62 -4.03 7.14 0.22
CA ASN A 62 -2.93 6.66 1.06
C ASN A 62 -3.46 6.19 2.43
N ILE A 63 -4.40 6.92 3.04
CA ILE A 63 -5.03 6.49 4.30
C ILE A 63 -5.78 5.16 4.10
N LEU A 64 -6.56 5.03 3.03
CA LEU A 64 -7.33 3.80 2.77
C LEU A 64 -6.43 2.58 2.55
N PHE A 65 -5.42 2.71 1.68
CA PHE A 65 -4.48 1.63 1.42
C PHE A 65 -3.62 1.31 2.64
N GLY A 66 -3.23 2.32 3.41
CA GLY A 66 -2.54 2.13 4.68
C GLY A 66 -3.40 1.39 5.71
N LEU A 67 -4.68 1.73 5.85
CA LEU A 67 -5.61 1.02 6.73
C LEU A 67 -5.84 -0.42 6.28
N LEU A 68 -5.95 -0.66 4.97
CA LEU A 68 -6.03 -2.01 4.41
C LEU A 68 -4.79 -2.84 4.78
N GLY A 69 -3.60 -2.32 4.53
CA GLY A 69 -2.34 -3.00 4.85
C GLY A 69 -2.17 -3.24 6.36
N ALA A 70 -2.52 -2.27 7.20
CA ALA A 70 -2.52 -2.42 8.65
C ALA A 70 -3.50 -3.51 9.13
N SER A 71 -4.70 -3.57 8.53
CA SER A 71 -5.71 -4.58 8.86
C SER A 71 -5.23 -5.99 8.53
N VAL A 72 -4.67 -6.19 7.34
CA VAL A 72 -4.09 -7.48 6.93
C VAL A 72 -2.94 -7.90 7.84
N ALA A 73 -2.03 -6.97 8.14
CA ALA A 73 -0.90 -7.24 9.03
C ALA A 73 -1.37 -7.63 10.45
N LEU A 74 -2.42 -6.98 10.96
CA LEU A 74 -3.03 -7.32 12.24
C LEU A 74 -3.69 -8.71 12.21
N ILE A 75 -4.48 -9.03 11.18
CA ILE A 75 -5.11 -10.35 11.02
C ILE A 75 -4.03 -11.42 11.01
N TYR A 76 -2.95 -11.22 10.25
CA TYR A 76 -1.83 -12.15 10.20
C TYR A 76 -1.13 -12.30 11.55
N PHE A 77 -0.82 -11.19 12.23
CA PHE A 77 -0.15 -11.21 13.53
C PHE A 77 -0.99 -11.87 14.62
N VAL A 78 -2.30 -11.62 14.65
CA VAL A 78 -3.23 -12.27 15.59
C VAL A 78 -3.39 -13.74 15.23
N GLY A 79 -3.58 -14.06 13.95
CA GLY A 79 -3.75 -15.43 13.45
C GLY A 79 -2.53 -16.32 13.72
N MET A 80 -1.32 -15.80 13.51
CA MET A 80 -0.08 -16.48 13.86
C MET A 80 0.03 -16.80 15.35
N LYS A 81 -0.51 -15.93 16.21
CA LYS A 81 -0.41 -16.10 17.66
C LYS A 81 -1.42 -17.10 18.23
N SER A 82 -2.41 -17.48 17.43
CA SER A 82 -3.42 -18.50 17.78
C SER A 82 -2.99 -19.92 17.43
N LYS A 83 -1.87 -20.07 16.70
CA LYS A 83 -1.21 -21.35 16.41
C LYS A 83 -0.02 -21.53 17.37
#